data_AF-A0A932MWH5-F1
#
_entry.id   AF-A0A932MWH5-F1
#
_cell.length_a   1.000
_cell.length_b   1.000
_cell.length_c   1.000
_cell.angle_alpha   90.00
_cell.angle_beta   90.00
_cell.angle_gamma   90.00
#
_symmetry.space_group_name_H-M   'P 1'
#
loop_
_entity.id
_entity.type
_entity.pdbx_description
1 polymer ?
#
loop_
_entity_poly.entity_id
_entity_poly.type
_entity_poly.pdbx_seq_one_letter_code
_entity_poly.pdbx_strand_id
1 'polypeptide(L)'
;MSCFKSMGSAMAAHVATGQCTWQSTRRATPRYELRVFRLIIWLVRKLSLERALAFGRGMGWLWYHLIPIRRGVAQRNVRAALGDTLSPDEQRRVVRASFAHLCMTVVEELRAGAMTRDTAEKLVRRTGFEHFDRAMAQGKGVIAVMSHVGN
;
A
#
# COMPACT_ATOMS: atom_id res chain seq x y z
N MET A 1 7.69 11.49 -45.17
CA MET A 1 6.37 11.22 -44.56
C MET A 1 5.83 9.81 -44.88
N SER A 2 6.71 8.79 -44.90
CA SER A 2 6.34 7.39 -45.19
C SER A 2 6.41 6.47 -43.95
N CYS A 3 7.03 6.93 -42.86
CA CYS A 3 7.24 6.11 -41.66
C CYS A 3 6.05 6.11 -40.66
N PHE A 4 5.09 7.03 -40.80
CA PHE A 4 3.98 7.17 -39.83
C PHE A 4 2.71 6.39 -40.22
N LYS A 5 2.63 5.86 -41.45
CA LYS A 5 1.47 5.09 -41.93
C LYS A 5 1.57 3.58 -41.67
N SER A 6 2.75 3.02 -41.41
CA SER A 6 2.88 1.57 -41.15
C SER A 6 2.68 1.18 -39.67
N MET A 7 2.74 2.11 -38.72
CA MET A 7 2.45 1.84 -37.30
C MET A 7 0.95 1.73 -36.96
N GLY A 8 0.07 2.32 -37.79
CA GLY A 8 -1.38 2.27 -37.57
C GLY A 8 -2.03 0.92 -37.87
N SER A 9 -1.45 0.13 -38.78
CA SER A 9 -2.02 -1.16 -39.20
C SER A 9 -1.67 -2.32 -38.24
N ALA A 10 -0.50 -2.26 -37.59
CA ALA A 10 -0.06 -3.30 -36.66
C ALA A 10 -0.78 -3.25 -35.30
N MET A 11 -1.20 -2.05 -34.85
CA MET A 11 -1.85 -1.88 -33.55
C MET A 11 -3.34 -2.28 -33.57
N ALA A 12 -4.01 -2.15 -34.72
CA ALA A 12 -5.40 -2.58 -34.89
C ALA A 12 -5.56 -4.12 -34.90
N ALA A 13 -4.53 -4.86 -35.36
CA ALA A 13 -4.56 -6.31 -35.41
C ALA A 13 -4.37 -6.98 -34.03
N HIS A 14 -3.75 -6.31 -33.06
CA HIS A 14 -3.51 -6.85 -31.72
C HIS A 14 -4.68 -6.71 -30.73
N VAL A 15 -5.61 -5.80 -30.98
CA VAL A 15 -6.82 -5.65 -30.15
C VAL A 15 -7.88 -6.69 -30.51
N ALA A 16 -7.86 -7.23 -31.74
CA ALA A 16 -8.88 -8.15 -32.25
C ALA A 16 -8.73 -9.61 -31.77
N THR A 17 -7.57 -10.04 -31.27
CA THR A 17 -7.33 -11.47 -30.95
C THR A 17 -7.54 -11.82 -29.47
N GLY A 18 -7.83 -10.85 -28.59
CA GLY A 18 -8.11 -11.13 -27.16
C GLY A 18 -6.98 -11.83 -26.40
N GLN A 19 -5.79 -11.97 -27.00
CA GLN A 19 -4.67 -12.67 -26.42
C GLN A 19 -3.76 -11.66 -25.73
N CYS A 20 -4.23 -11.15 -24.60
CA CYS A 20 -3.34 -10.58 -23.61
C CYS A 20 -2.55 -11.72 -22.97
N THR A 21 -1.52 -12.24 -23.64
CA THR A 21 -0.58 -13.17 -23.02
C THR A 21 0.35 -12.38 -22.10
N TRP A 22 -0.20 -11.85 -20.99
CA TRP A 22 0.56 -11.73 -19.76
C TRP A 22 0.99 -13.15 -19.43
N GLN A 23 2.17 -13.55 -19.92
CA GLN A 23 2.84 -14.77 -19.48
C GLN A 23 3.18 -14.55 -18.01
N SER A 24 2.21 -14.85 -17.15
CA SER A 24 2.46 -15.05 -15.74
C SER A 24 3.51 -16.16 -15.68
N THR A 25 4.74 -15.83 -15.31
CA THR A 25 5.62 -16.83 -14.71
C THR A 25 4.89 -17.33 -13.48
N ARG A 26 4.08 -18.38 -13.63
CA ARG A 26 3.55 -19.18 -12.53
C ARG A 26 4.75 -19.90 -11.92
N ARG A 27 5.58 -19.17 -11.17
CA ARG A 27 6.44 -19.83 -10.19
C ARG A 27 5.48 -20.56 -9.27
N ALA A 28 5.58 -21.89 -9.26
CA ALA A 28 4.96 -22.70 -8.23
C ALA A 28 5.56 -22.22 -6.90
N THR A 29 4.86 -21.33 -6.20
CA THR A 29 5.26 -20.93 -4.85
C THR A 29 5.24 -22.19 -4.00
N PRO A 30 6.36 -22.53 -3.33
CA PRO A 30 6.42 -23.73 -2.52
C PRO A 30 5.25 -23.76 -1.54
N ARG A 31 4.52 -24.88 -1.48
CA ARG A 31 3.27 -25.01 -0.71
C ARG A 31 3.43 -24.63 0.77
N TYR A 32 4.64 -24.70 1.34
CA TYR A 32 4.92 -24.32 2.72
C TYR A 32 4.85 -22.79 2.94
N GLU A 33 5.29 -21.98 1.98
CA GLU A 33 5.27 -20.51 2.09
C GLU A 33 3.84 -20.00 2.24
N LEU A 34 2.93 -20.55 1.43
CA LEU A 34 1.51 -20.26 1.51
C LEU A 34 0.89 -20.71 2.84
N ARG A 35 1.32 -21.85 3.41
CA ARG A 35 0.82 -22.34 4.70
C ARG A 35 1.28 -21.45 5.85
N VAL A 36 2.56 -21.08 5.89
CA VAL A 36 3.12 -20.17 6.90
C VAL A 36 2.44 -18.80 6.81
N PHE A 37 2.30 -18.26 5.60
CA PHE A 37 1.62 -16.98 5.39
C PHE A 37 0.16 -17.01 5.86
N ARG A 38 -0.59 -18.08 5.53
CA ARG A 38 -1.96 -18.28 6.02
C ARG A 38 -2.04 -18.41 7.54
N LEU A 39 -1.07 -19.09 8.16
CA LEU A 39 -0.99 -19.21 9.62
C LEU A 39 -0.77 -17.83 10.26
N ILE A 40 0.15 -17.02 9.71
CA ILE A 40 0.39 -15.65 10.19
C ILE A 40 -0.89 -14.81 10.09
N ILE A 41 -1.56 -14.82 8.93
CA ILE A 41 -2.85 -14.12 8.75
C ILE A 41 -3.87 -14.57 9.78
N TRP A 42 -4.01 -15.89 9.98
CA TRP A 42 -4.95 -16.45 10.94
C TRP A 42 -4.64 -15.98 12.37
N LEU A 43 -3.37 -16.02 12.79
CA LEU A 43 -2.93 -15.55 14.11
C LEU A 43 -3.22 -14.06 14.32
N VAL A 44 -2.84 -13.21 13.36
CA VAL A 44 -3.05 -11.75 13.44
C VAL A 44 -4.54 -11.41 13.50
N ARG A 45 -5.39 -12.13 12.77
CA ARG A 45 -6.85 -11.94 12.76
C ARG A 45 -7.54 -12.37 14.06
N LYS A 46 -6.92 -13.24 14.86
CA LYS A 46 -7.45 -13.64 16.18
C LYS A 46 -7.24 -12.58 17.26
N LEU A 47 -6.32 -11.65 17.07
CA LEU A 47 -6.06 -10.56 18.00
C LEU A 47 -7.09 -9.44 17.86
N SER A 48 -7.43 -8.76 18.97
CA SER A 48 -8.17 -7.49 18.90
C SER A 48 -7.37 -6.45 18.10
N LEU A 49 -8.05 -5.46 17.50
CA LEU A 49 -7.39 -4.45 16.67
C LEU A 49 -6.25 -3.75 17.42
N GLU A 50 -6.52 -3.31 18.65
CA GLU A 50 -5.52 -2.64 19.49
C GLU A 50 -4.26 -3.49 19.73
N ARG A 51 -4.43 -4.79 20.04
CA ARG A 51 -3.32 -5.72 20.28
C ARG A 51 -2.53 -5.99 19.00
N ALA A 52 -3.22 -6.15 17.88
CA ALA A 52 -2.57 -6.34 16.58
C ALA A 52 -1.76 -5.09 16.18
N LEU A 53 -2.30 -3.89 16.38
CA LEU A 53 -1.58 -2.65 16.13
C LEU A 53 -0.40 -2.45 17.09
N ALA A 54 -0.55 -2.82 18.37
CA ALA A 54 0.55 -2.80 19.33
C ALA A 54 1.68 -3.76 18.92
N PHE A 55 1.32 -4.95 18.41
CA PHE A 55 2.26 -5.89 17.82
C PHE A 55 2.98 -5.29 16.60
N GLY A 56 2.26 -4.68 15.67
CA GLY A 56 2.83 -3.96 14.53
C GLY A 56 3.80 -2.84 14.95
N ARG A 57 3.45 -2.04 15.96
CA ARG A 57 4.35 -1.03 16.54
C ARG A 57 5.63 -1.64 17.09
N GLY A 58 5.52 -2.74 17.83
CA GLY A 58 6.67 -3.48 18.36
C GLY A 58 7.57 -4.01 17.25
N MET A 59 7.00 -4.57 16.19
CA MET A 59 7.75 -5.00 15.00
C MET A 59 8.48 -3.86 14.32
N GLY A 60 7.83 -2.70 14.17
CA GLY A 60 8.48 -1.52 13.57
C GLY A 60 9.62 -0.98 14.42
N TRP A 61 9.46 -0.99 15.75
CA TRP A 61 10.55 -0.68 16.68
C TRP A 61 11.72 -1.64 16.51
N LEU A 62 11.44 -2.95 16.44
CA LEU A 62 12.47 -3.98 16.25
C LEU A 62 13.19 -3.80 14.91
N TRP A 63 12.45 -3.57 13.83
CA TRP A 63 13.00 -3.31 12.50
C TRP A 63 13.96 -2.12 12.55
N TYR A 64 13.51 -0.99 13.11
CA TYR A 64 14.33 0.22 13.18
C TYR A 64 15.68 0.01 13.88
N HIS A 65 15.72 -0.82 14.93
CA HIS A 65 16.94 -1.04 15.72
C HIS A 65 17.81 -2.19 15.20
N LEU A 66 17.22 -3.26 14.67
CA LEU A 66 17.97 -4.46 14.26
C LEU A 66 18.33 -4.51 12.77
N ILE A 67 17.57 -3.85 11.90
CA ILE A 67 17.74 -3.95 10.45
C ILE A 67 18.06 -2.57 9.87
N PRO A 68 19.35 -2.17 9.85
CA PRO A 68 19.75 -0.82 9.47
C PRO A 68 19.58 -0.52 7.97
N ILE A 69 19.39 -1.55 7.13
CA ILE A 69 19.52 -1.49 5.66
C ILE A 69 18.61 -0.45 4.99
N ARG A 70 17.49 -0.07 5.62
CA ARG A 70 16.55 0.94 5.09
C ARG A 70 16.49 2.24 5.89
N ARG A 71 17.13 2.32 7.06
CA ARG A 71 17.09 3.50 7.92
C ARG A 71 17.72 4.72 7.23
N GLY A 72 18.83 4.53 6.53
CA GLY A 72 19.50 5.61 5.79
C GLY A 72 18.65 6.20 4.67
N VAL A 73 17.89 5.35 3.96
CA VAL A 73 16.96 5.79 2.91
C VAL A 73 15.83 6.61 3.52
N ALA A 74 15.20 6.11 4.59
CA ALA A 74 14.13 6.83 5.27
C ALA A 74 14.59 8.20 5.81
N GLN A 75 15.80 8.27 6.39
CA GLN A 75 16.38 9.53 6.86
C GLN A 75 16.61 10.53 5.71
N ARG A 76 17.14 10.07 4.57
CA ARG A 76 17.33 10.94 3.40
C ARG A 76 16.00 11.46 2.85
N ASN A 77 14.99 10.60 2.76
CA ASN A 77 13.66 10.99 2.29
C ASN A 77 13.00 12.02 3.21
N VAL A 78 13.05 11.80 4.54
CA VAL A 78 12.53 12.75 5.52
C VAL A 78 13.29 14.07 5.46
N ARG A 79 14.62 14.04 5.36
CA ARG A 79 15.42 15.27 5.19
C ARG A 79 15.07 16.01 3.90
N ALA A 80 14.86 15.30 2.80
CA ALA A 80 14.51 15.93 1.52
C ALA A 80 13.11 16.57 1.55
N ALA A 81 12.15 15.95 2.23
CA ALA A 81 10.77 16.43 2.28
C ALA A 81 10.50 17.46 3.40
N LEU A 82 11.19 17.34 4.53
CA LEU A 82 10.90 18.06 5.78
C LEU A 82 12.16 18.67 6.43
N GLY A 83 13.26 18.79 5.65
CA GLY A 83 14.54 19.27 6.15
C GLY A 83 14.51 20.72 6.64
N ASP A 84 13.72 21.56 5.96
CA ASP A 84 13.60 22.99 6.23
C ASP A 84 12.58 23.29 7.34
N THR A 85 11.72 22.33 7.67
CA THR A 85 10.63 22.49 8.65
C THR A 85 10.91 21.81 9.99
N LEU A 86 11.72 20.74 10.01
CA LEU A 86 11.97 19.94 11.20
C LEU A 86 13.44 19.94 11.59
N SER A 87 13.71 20.04 12.90
CA SER A 87 15.05 19.85 13.45
C SER A 87 15.56 18.41 13.22
N PRO A 88 16.89 18.16 13.29
CA PRO A 88 17.43 16.81 13.14
C PRO A 88 16.86 15.78 14.11
N ASP A 89 16.48 16.18 15.34
CA ASP A 89 15.84 15.30 16.32
C ASP A 89 14.40 14.96 15.94
N GLU A 90 13.64 15.92 15.46
CA GLU A 90 12.28 15.70 14.98
C GLU A 90 12.28 14.81 13.73
N GLN A 91 13.21 15.03 12.80
CA GLN A 91 13.38 14.14 11.65
C GLN A 91 13.65 12.70 12.10
N ARG A 92 14.53 12.48 13.09
CA ARG A 92 14.78 11.14 13.64
C ARG A 92 13.52 10.52 14.26
N ARG A 93 12.69 11.32 14.95
CA ARG A 93 11.42 10.87 15.51
C ARG A 93 10.43 10.47 14.42
N VAL A 94 10.30 11.28 13.36
CA VAL A 94 9.45 10.97 12.20
C VAL A 94 9.90 9.69 11.52
N VAL A 95 11.21 9.49 11.33
CA VAL A 95 11.73 8.24 10.78
C VAL A 95 11.35 7.06 11.68
N ARG A 96 11.56 7.12 13.01
CA ARG A 96 11.15 6.02 13.90
C ARG A 96 9.66 5.72 13.83
N ALA A 97 8.83 6.77 13.83
CA ALA A 97 7.39 6.66 13.73
C ALA A 97 6.96 6.03 12.39
N SER A 98 7.65 6.32 11.29
CA SER A 98 7.30 5.76 9.98
C SER A 98 7.55 4.25 9.89
N PHE A 99 8.56 3.70 10.57
CA PHE A 99 8.76 2.24 10.67
C PHE A 99 7.64 1.58 11.49
N ALA A 100 7.23 2.19 12.60
CA ALA A 100 6.10 1.71 13.38
C ALA A 100 4.80 1.74 12.56
N HIS A 101 4.54 2.84 11.87
CA HIS A 101 3.38 3.01 11.01
C HIS A 101 3.37 2.02 9.85
N LEU A 102 4.50 1.82 9.16
CA LEU A 102 4.63 0.82 8.09
C LEU A 102 4.22 -0.58 8.56
N CYS A 103 4.69 -1.00 9.74
CA CYS A 103 4.36 -2.32 10.27
C CYS A 103 2.91 -2.40 10.75
N MET A 104 2.35 -1.32 11.29
CA MET A 104 0.91 -1.23 11.59
C MET A 104 0.07 -1.39 10.32
N THR A 105 0.40 -0.67 9.25
CA THR A 105 -0.27 -0.77 7.95
C THR A 105 -0.22 -2.19 7.38
N VAL A 106 0.92 -2.87 7.48
CA VAL A 106 1.01 -4.30 7.08
C VAL A 106 0.05 -5.16 7.91
N VAL A 107 -0.04 -4.93 9.23
CA VAL A 107 -0.98 -5.67 10.10
C VAL A 107 -2.43 -5.37 9.73
N GLU A 108 -2.77 -4.10 9.45
CA GLU A 108 -4.10 -3.68 9.02
C GLU A 108 -4.48 -4.38 7.70
N GLU A 109 -3.56 -4.43 6.74
CA GLU A 109 -3.78 -5.08 5.45
C GLU A 109 -4.03 -6.59 5.58
N LEU A 110 -3.27 -7.28 6.44
CA LEU A 110 -3.49 -8.70 6.74
C LEU A 110 -4.87 -8.96 7.38
N ARG A 111 -5.45 -7.95 8.04
CA ARG A 111 -6.79 -8.00 8.63
C ARG A 111 -7.89 -7.53 7.68
N ALA A 112 -7.58 -6.65 6.72
CA ALA A 112 -8.56 -6.01 5.84
C ALA A 112 -9.41 -7.02 5.08
N GLY A 113 -8.82 -8.13 4.61
CA GLY A 113 -9.55 -9.22 3.95
C GLY A 113 -10.57 -9.98 4.82
N ALA A 114 -10.63 -9.69 6.12
CA ALA A 114 -11.62 -10.20 7.07
C ALA A 114 -12.76 -9.22 7.36
N MET A 115 -12.57 -7.95 7.00
CA MET A 115 -13.35 -6.86 7.53
C MET A 115 -14.71 -6.81 6.86
N THR A 116 -15.77 -6.78 7.66
CA THR A 116 -17.13 -6.57 7.15
C THR A 116 -17.36 -5.09 6.88
N ARG A 117 -18.33 -4.79 6.00
CA ARG A 117 -18.73 -3.41 5.70
C ARG A 117 -19.11 -2.63 6.96
N ASP A 118 -19.90 -3.25 7.84
CA ASP A 118 -20.31 -2.67 9.13
C ASP A 118 -19.10 -2.36 10.04
N THR A 119 -18.12 -3.26 10.08
CA THR A 119 -16.88 -3.01 10.85
C THR A 119 -16.09 -1.85 10.24
N ALA A 120 -15.97 -1.80 8.91
CA ALA A 120 -15.28 -0.73 8.22
C ALA A 120 -15.93 0.63 8.49
N GLU A 121 -17.27 0.71 8.45
CA GLU A 121 -18.01 1.95 8.70
C GLU A 121 -17.85 2.47 10.14
N LYS A 122 -17.64 1.58 11.11
CA LYS A 122 -17.37 1.95 12.51
C LYS A 122 -15.94 2.46 12.72
N LEU A 123 -14.99 2.04 11.89
CA LEU A 123 -13.57 2.37 12.04
C LEU A 123 -13.13 3.53 11.14
N VAL A 124 -13.80 3.73 10.00
CA VAL A 124 -13.39 4.69 8.98
C VAL A 124 -14.25 5.94 9.04
N ARG A 125 -13.61 7.06 9.36
CA ARG A 125 -14.22 8.39 9.19
C ARG A 125 -13.92 8.93 7.81
N ARG A 126 -14.97 9.28 7.07
CA ARG A 126 -14.88 9.91 5.75
C ARG A 126 -14.89 11.43 5.89
N THR A 127 -13.99 12.13 5.23
CA THR A 127 -13.91 13.60 5.19
C THR A 127 -13.67 14.05 3.75
N GLY A 128 -14.38 15.08 3.28
CA GLY A 128 -14.25 15.57 1.90
C GLY A 128 -14.96 14.74 0.83
N PHE A 129 -15.80 13.77 1.23
CA PHE A 129 -16.50 12.87 0.29
C PHE A 129 -17.57 13.61 -0.55
N GLU A 130 -18.03 14.77 -0.12
CA GLU A 130 -18.89 15.66 -0.88
C GLU A 130 -18.27 16.11 -2.21
N HIS A 131 -16.93 16.16 -2.30
CA HIS A 131 -16.23 16.43 -3.56
C HIS A 131 -16.33 15.25 -4.53
N PHE A 132 -16.23 14.03 -3.99
CA PHE A 132 -16.39 12.80 -4.76
C PHE A 132 -17.82 12.66 -5.28
N ASP A 133 -18.82 12.84 -4.41
CA ASP A 133 -20.24 12.74 -4.79
C ASP A 133 -20.60 13.76 -5.88
N ARG A 134 -20.12 15.00 -5.73
CA ARG A 134 -20.32 16.07 -6.73
C ARG A 134 -19.65 15.76 -8.06
N ALA A 135 -18.44 15.19 -8.04
CA ALA A 135 -17.73 14.83 -9.26
C ALA A 135 -18.43 13.66 -9.97
N MET A 136 -18.88 12.65 -9.22
CA MET A 136 -19.67 11.53 -9.77
C MET A 136 -20.96 11.99 -10.43
N ALA A 137 -21.68 12.95 -9.82
CA ALA A 137 -22.94 13.49 -10.35
C ALA A 137 -22.80 14.18 -11.71
N GLN A 138 -21.58 14.56 -12.14
CA GLN A 138 -21.34 15.17 -13.45
C GLN A 138 -21.39 14.17 -14.61
N GLY A 139 -21.41 12.85 -14.33
CA GLY A 139 -21.51 11.82 -15.37
C GLY A 139 -20.28 11.65 -16.26
N LYS A 140 -19.14 12.23 -15.87
CA LYS A 140 -17.87 12.19 -16.64
C LYS A 140 -16.87 11.13 -16.15
N GLY A 141 -17.21 10.42 -15.08
CA GLY A 141 -16.28 9.57 -14.34
C GLY A 141 -15.39 10.37 -13.37
N VAL A 142 -14.70 9.66 -12.47
CA VAL A 142 -13.82 10.26 -11.45
C VAL A 142 -12.48 9.53 -11.44
N ILE A 143 -11.39 10.29 -11.40
CA ILE A 143 -10.04 9.77 -11.15
C ILE A 143 -9.69 10.07 -9.69
N ALA A 144 -9.57 9.01 -8.89
CA ALA A 144 -9.08 9.12 -7.51
C ALA A 144 -7.56 8.94 -7.49
N VAL A 145 -6.83 9.95 -7.03
CA VAL A 145 -5.38 9.89 -6.85
C VAL A 145 -5.09 9.64 -5.38
N MET A 146 -4.33 8.58 -5.10
CA MET A 146 -3.98 8.17 -3.75
C MET A 146 -2.47 8.13 -3.59
N SER A 147 -1.97 8.59 -2.45
CA SER A 147 -0.59 8.43 -2.04
C SER A 147 -0.43 7.13 -1.25
N HIS A 148 0.75 6.49 -1.33
CA HIS A 148 1.07 5.30 -0.53
C HIS A 148 1.34 5.67 0.94
N VAL A 149 0.31 6.14 1.64
CA VAL A 149 0.38 6.62 3.02
C VAL A 149 -0.74 5.99 3.83
N GLY A 150 -0.36 5.13 4.78
CA GLY A 150 -1.31 4.50 5.71
C GLY A 150 -2.23 3.47 5.05
N ASN A 151 -3.34 3.22 5.74
CA ASN A 151 -4.48 2.39 5.34
C ASN A 151 -5.77 3.05 5.86
#